data_AF-S4VD87-F1
#
_entry.id   AF-S4VD87-F1
#
_cell.length_a   1.000
_cell.length_b   1.000
_cell.length_c   1.000
_cell.angle_alpha   90.00
_cell.angle_beta   90.00
_cell.angle_gamma   90.00
#
_symmetry.space_group_name_H-M   'P 1'
#
loop_
_entity.id
_entity.type
_entity.pdbx_description
1 polymer ?
#
loop_
_entity_poly.entity_id
_entity_poly.type
_entity_poly.pdbx_seq_one_letter_code
_entity_poly.pdbx_strand_id
1 'polypeptide(L)'
;GYVPNRTPSTKLDRIGTFYGQTSDDWREINEAQDIDTYFITAGVRAFAPGRINYYFKFSGPSFSIDTACSSSAAALQLACTSLWAGDCDTAVTGGLNVMTNSD
;
A
#
# COMPACT_ATOMS: atom_id res chain seq x y z
N GLY A 1 13.18 12.27 8.96
CA GLY A 1 12.84 13.63 8.50
C GLY A 1 12.70 13.68 6.99
N TYR A 2 11.67 13.01 6.47
CA TYR A 2 11.30 13.10 5.05
C TYR A 2 10.76 14.51 4.76
N VAL A 3 11.15 15.09 3.63
CA VAL A 3 10.61 16.37 3.12
C VAL A 3 10.45 16.20 1.60
N PRO A 4 9.24 16.42 1.05
CA PRO A 4 9.00 16.23 -0.38
C PRO A 4 9.84 17.18 -1.22
N ASN A 5 10.37 16.68 -2.35
CA ASN A 5 11.15 17.44 -3.34
C ASN A 5 12.43 18.12 -2.81
N ARG A 6 12.96 17.68 -1.66
CA ARG A 6 14.18 18.26 -1.06
C ARG A 6 15.47 17.73 -1.69
N THR A 7 15.46 16.48 -2.15
CA THR A 7 16.62 15.75 -2.71
C THR A 7 16.18 14.96 -3.94
N PRO A 8 17.11 14.50 -4.81
CA PRO A 8 16.77 13.62 -5.93
C PRO A 8 15.95 12.40 -5.51
N SER A 9 16.31 11.77 -4.39
CA SER A 9 15.61 10.60 -3.85
C SER A 9 14.22 10.88 -3.25
N THR A 10 13.87 12.15 -3.02
CA THR A 10 12.58 12.56 -2.46
C THR A 10 11.68 13.28 -3.47
N LYS A 11 12.04 13.23 -4.76
CA LYS A 11 11.13 13.64 -5.84
C LYS A 11 9.90 12.73 -5.84
N LEU A 12 8.72 13.33 -5.95
CA LEU A 12 7.44 12.63 -5.77
C LEU A 12 7.21 11.45 -6.74
N ASP A 13 7.73 11.57 -7.96
CA ASP A 13 7.69 10.53 -9.01
C ASP A 13 8.70 9.39 -8.79
N ARG A 14 9.64 9.57 -7.87
CA ARG A 14 10.66 8.57 -7.50
C ARG A 14 10.35 7.86 -6.19
N ILE A 15 9.15 8.05 -5.63
CA ILE A 15 8.72 7.40 -4.38
C ILE A 15 7.66 6.35 -4.70
N GLY A 16 7.95 5.09 -4.37
CA GLY A 16 7.01 3.97 -4.53
C GLY A 16 6.46 3.46 -3.20
N THR A 17 5.27 2.87 -3.21
CA THR A 17 4.63 2.21 -2.06
C THR A 17 4.36 0.73 -2.33
N PHE A 18 4.74 -0.13 -1.39
CA PHE A 18 4.64 -1.59 -1.50
C PHE A 18 4.07 -2.15 -0.20
N TYR A 19 2.83 -2.62 -0.19
CA TYR A 19 2.20 -3.09 1.05
C TYR A 19 1.69 -4.51 0.92
N GLY A 20 2.10 -5.34 1.89
CA GLY A 20 1.56 -6.69 2.08
C GLY A 20 0.20 -6.65 2.78
N GLN A 21 -0.81 -7.25 2.16
CA GLN A 21 -2.16 -7.30 2.70
C GLN A 21 -2.98 -8.41 2.05
N THR A 22 -3.52 -9.28 2.90
CA THR A 22 -4.25 -10.49 2.49
C THR A 22 -5.74 -10.38 2.81
N SER A 23 -6.10 -9.78 3.95
CA SER A 23 -7.49 -9.59 4.36
C SER A 23 -8.06 -8.23 3.96
N ASP A 24 -9.35 -8.21 3.63
CA ASP A 24 -10.22 -7.03 3.57
C ASP A 24 -11.51 -7.22 4.41
N ASP A 25 -11.39 -7.93 5.54
CA ASP A 25 -12.47 -8.29 6.47
C ASP A 25 -13.45 -7.14 6.78
N TRP A 26 -12.92 -5.93 6.95
CA TRP A 26 -13.74 -4.75 7.27
C TRP A 26 -14.82 -4.52 6.21
N ARG A 27 -14.46 -4.70 4.93
CA ARG A 27 -15.38 -4.59 3.80
C ARG A 27 -16.39 -5.73 3.78
N GLU A 28 -15.95 -6.94 4.12
CA GLU A 28 -16.76 -8.15 4.03
C GLU A 28 -17.86 -8.20 5.09
N ILE A 29 -17.57 -7.80 6.32
CA ILE A 29 -18.48 -8.03 7.44
C ILE A 29 -18.97 -6.75 8.11
N ASN A 30 -18.20 -5.66 8.10
CA ASN A 30 -18.60 -4.41 8.77
C ASN A 30 -19.30 -3.47 7.79
N GLU A 31 -18.65 -3.07 6.69
CA GLU A 31 -19.28 -2.18 5.70
C GLU A 31 -20.37 -2.88 4.88
N ALA A 32 -20.31 -4.20 4.74
CA ALA A 32 -21.36 -4.95 4.05
C ALA A 32 -22.71 -4.93 4.79
N GLN A 33 -22.75 -4.54 6.07
CA GLN A 33 -24.00 -4.40 6.81
C GLN A 33 -24.84 -3.21 6.31
N ASP A 34 -24.19 -2.16 5.79
CA ASP A 34 -24.84 -0.96 5.27
C ASP A 34 -23.97 -0.34 4.15
N ILE A 35 -24.23 -0.75 2.91
CA ILE A 35 -23.42 -0.36 1.76
C ILE A 35 -23.73 1.09 1.35
N ASP A 36 -22.72 1.95 1.46
CA ASP A 36 -22.75 3.33 0.96
C ASP A 36 -21.68 3.56 -0.12
N THR A 37 -21.69 4.76 -0.70
CA THR A 37 -20.81 5.35 -1.69
C THR A 37 -19.32 5.05 -1.48
N TYR A 38 -18.86 4.93 -0.23
CA TYR A 38 -17.45 4.70 0.07
C TYR A 38 -17.02 3.24 0.14
N PHE A 39 -17.96 2.28 0.12
CA PHE A 39 -17.72 0.84 0.31
C PHE A 39 -16.52 0.29 -0.49
N ILE A 40 -16.47 0.61 -1.79
CA ILE A 40 -15.37 0.15 -2.66
C ILE A 40 -14.06 0.85 -2.32
N THR A 41 -14.08 2.17 -2.17
CA THR A 41 -12.86 2.95 -1.95
C THR A 41 -12.26 2.72 -0.58
N ALA A 42 -13.07 2.39 0.42
CA ALA A 42 -12.64 2.15 1.80
C ALA A 42 -12.08 0.73 1.98
N GLY A 43 -12.72 -0.27 1.35
CA GLY A 43 -12.38 -1.67 1.58
C GLY A 43 -11.44 -2.34 0.58
N VAL A 44 -11.36 -1.88 -0.68
CA VAL A 44 -10.48 -2.54 -1.67
C VAL A 44 -9.00 -2.37 -1.30
N ARG A 45 -8.27 -3.50 -1.19
CA ARG A 45 -6.84 -3.57 -0.81
C ARG A 45 -5.92 -2.63 -1.59
N ALA A 46 -6.17 -2.44 -2.90
CA ALA A 46 -5.38 -1.52 -3.72
C ALA A 46 -5.38 -0.06 -3.21
N PHE A 47 -6.42 0.37 -2.48
CA PHE A 47 -6.49 1.71 -1.91
C PHE A 47 -5.60 1.90 -0.67
N ALA A 48 -5.10 0.85 -0.02
CA ALA A 48 -4.18 1.05 1.10
C ALA A 48 -2.87 1.74 0.66
N PRO A 49 -2.05 1.17 -0.26
CA PRO A 49 -0.90 1.89 -0.81
C PRO A 49 -1.33 3.09 -1.66
N GLY A 50 -2.46 2.99 -2.37
CA GLY A 50 -3.00 4.09 -3.18
C GLY A 50 -3.32 5.36 -2.38
N ARG A 51 -3.86 5.24 -1.16
CA ARG A 51 -4.16 6.36 -0.26
C ARG A 51 -2.89 6.99 0.30
N ILE A 52 -1.84 6.20 0.55
CA ILE A 52 -0.52 6.72 0.92
C ILE A 52 0.02 7.58 -0.23
N ASN A 53 0.02 7.06 -1.46
CA ASN A 53 0.41 7.82 -2.64
C ASN A 53 -0.42 9.09 -2.82
N TYR A 54 -1.75 8.98 -2.73
CA TYR A 54 -2.66 10.11 -2.91
C TYR A 54 -2.45 11.21 -1.86
N TYR A 55 -2.27 10.84 -0.59
CA TYR A 55 -2.10 11.78 0.51
C TYR A 55 -0.75 12.52 0.41
N PHE A 56 0.34 11.77 0.25
CA PHE A 56 1.69 12.34 0.18
C PHE A 56 2.10 12.81 -1.22
N LYS A 57 1.21 12.65 -2.21
CA LYS A 57 1.43 13.00 -3.63
C LYS A 57 2.53 12.20 -4.30
N PHE A 58 2.82 10.99 -3.82
CA PHE A 58 3.75 10.09 -4.51
C PHE A 58 3.12 9.63 -5.83
N SER A 59 3.90 9.70 -6.90
CA SER A 59 3.48 9.29 -8.24
C SER A 59 4.34 8.16 -8.82
N GLY A 60 5.18 7.54 -7.99
CA GLY A 60 5.88 6.30 -8.32
C GLY A 60 4.98 5.05 -8.16
N PRO A 61 5.56 3.84 -8.25
CA PRO A 61 4.83 2.58 -8.20
C PRO A 61 3.97 2.42 -6.94
N SER A 62 2.80 1.78 -7.05
CA SER A 62 1.91 1.50 -5.91
C SER A 62 1.36 0.09 -6.01
N PHE A 63 1.83 -0.81 -5.14
CA PHE A 63 1.46 -2.21 -5.17
C PHE A 63 0.86 -2.69 -3.85
N SER A 64 -0.26 -3.40 -3.96
CA SER A 64 -0.82 -4.26 -2.91
C SER A 64 -0.40 -5.70 -3.22
N ILE A 65 0.21 -6.37 -2.26
CA ILE A 65 0.85 -7.67 -2.45
C ILE A 65 0.21 -8.68 -1.51
N ASP A 66 -0.17 -9.82 -2.07
CA ASP A 66 -0.81 -10.91 -1.34
C ASP A 66 -0.11 -12.23 -1.63
N THR A 67 0.65 -12.68 -0.64
CA THR A 67 1.27 -14.01 -0.59
C THR A 67 0.94 -14.68 0.75
N ALA A 68 -0.28 -14.45 1.23
CA ALA A 68 -0.78 -14.88 2.54
C ALA A 68 0.11 -14.39 3.69
N CYS A 69 0.55 -15.28 4.59
CA CYS A 69 1.35 -14.93 5.77
C CYS A 69 2.71 -14.29 5.44
N SER A 70 3.17 -14.41 4.20
CA SER A 70 4.46 -13.85 3.75
C SER A 70 4.32 -12.50 3.03
N SER A 71 3.12 -11.93 2.96
CA SER A 71 2.83 -10.72 2.15
C SER A 71 3.75 -9.53 2.45
N SER A 72 4.08 -9.28 3.71
CA SER A 72 4.99 -8.18 4.09
C SER A 72 6.44 -8.43 3.66
N ALA A 73 6.91 -9.68 3.73
CA ALA A 73 8.23 -10.07 3.25
C ALA A 73 8.30 -10.01 1.72
N ALA A 74 7.25 -10.44 1.02
CA ALA A 74 7.13 -10.30 -0.43
C ALA A 74 7.08 -8.81 -0.85
N ALA A 75 6.42 -7.95 -0.07
CA ALA A 75 6.41 -6.51 -0.29
C ALA A 75 7.78 -5.87 -0.10
N LEU A 76 8.54 -6.29 0.92
CA LEU A 76 9.92 -5.86 1.10
C LEU A 76 10.81 -6.32 -0.05
N GLN A 77 10.66 -7.57 -0.51
CA GLN A 77 11.41 -8.11 -1.64
C GLN A 77 11.17 -7.30 -2.92
N LEU A 78 9.91 -6.97 -3.22
CA LEU A 78 9.56 -6.17 -4.39
C LEU A 78 10.10 -4.73 -4.26
N ALA A 79 10.00 -4.13 -3.08
CA ALA A 79 10.56 -2.79 -2.82
C ALA A 79 12.08 -2.75 -3.06
N CYS A 80 12.83 -3.72 -2.53
CA CYS A 80 14.27 -3.84 -2.78
C CYS A 80 14.58 -4.04 -4.27
N THR A 81 13.80 -4.88 -4.95
CA THR A 81 13.97 -5.14 -6.38
C THR A 81 13.72 -3.89 -7.21
N SER A 82 12.67 -3.11 -6.91
CA SER A 82 12.39 -1.84 -7.57
C SER A 82 13.44 -0.77 -7.31
N LEU A 83 14.05 -0.73 -6.12
CA LEU A 83 15.19 0.14 -5.84
C LEU A 83 16.42 -0.27 -6.66
N TRP A 84 16.73 -1.56 -6.75
CA TRP A 84 17.85 -2.06 -7.56
C TRP A 84 17.65 -1.87 -9.06
N ALA A 85 16.41 -2.01 -9.55
CA ALA A 85 16.04 -1.77 -10.94
C ALA A 85 16.01 -0.28 -11.31
N GLY A 86 15.98 0.62 -10.32
CA GLY A 86 15.87 2.06 -10.54
C GLY A 86 14.45 2.55 -10.85
N ASP A 87 13.43 1.73 -10.59
CA ASP A 87 12.02 2.10 -10.73
C ASP A 87 11.62 3.21 -9.74
N CYS A 88 12.27 3.25 -8.57
CA CYS A 88 12.12 4.29 -7.55
C CYS A 88 13.45 4.52 -6.81
N ASP A 89 13.56 5.65 -6.11
CA ASP A 89 14.74 6.02 -5.30
C ASP A 89 14.45 5.99 -3.79
N THR A 90 13.17 6.00 -3.43
CA THR A 90 12.68 5.79 -2.06
C THR A 90 11.49 4.86 -2.11
N ALA A 91 11.47 3.85 -1.26
CA ALA A 91 10.36 2.92 -1.14
C ALA A 91 9.74 3.00 0.25
N VAL A 92 8.42 3.14 0.32
CA VAL A 92 7.63 2.99 1.54
C VAL A 92 7.04 1.59 1.51
N THR A 93 7.51 0.73 2.40
CA THR A 93 7.11 -0.68 2.44
C THR A 93 6.59 -1.08 3.82
N GLY A 94 5.69 -2.05 3.85
CA GLY A 94 5.12 -2.56 5.09
C GLY A 94 4.11 -3.68 4.86
N GLY A 95 3.34 -3.99 5.90
CA GLY A 95 2.19 -4.86 5.80
C GLY A 95 1.14 -4.51 6.85
N LEU A 96 -0.09 -4.94 6.60
CA LEU A 96 -1.21 -4.76 7.52
C LEU A 96 -1.98 -6.06 7.68
N ASN A 97 -2.49 -6.28 8.89
CA ASN A 97 -3.40 -7.36 9.21
C ASN A 97 -4.36 -6.83 10.29
N VAL A 98 -5.63 -6.82 9.96
CA VAL A 98 -6.71 -6.42 10.86
C VAL A 98 -7.77 -7.52 10.73
N MET A 99 -8.07 -8.17 11.84
CA MET A 99 -9.07 -9.23 11.91
C MET A 99 -10.36 -8.63 12.44
N THR A 100 -11.39 -8.64 11.59
CA THR A 100 -12.74 -8.28 12.03
C THR A 100 -13.75 -9.36 11.70
N ASN A 101 -13.47 -10.21 10.71
CA ASN A 101 -14.29 -11.36 10.40
C ASN A 101 -14.08 -12.47 11.46
N SER A 102 -15.10 -13.26 11.72
CA SER A 102 -15.07 -14.40 12.65
C SER A 102 -14.50 -15.68 12.03
N ASP A 103 -14.35 -15.71 10.70
CA ASP A 103 -13.68 -16.78 9.96
C ASP A 103 -12.15 -16.75 10.12
#